data_AF-A0A705HEK9-F1
#
_entry.id   AF-A0A705HEK9-F1
#
_cell.length_a   1.000
_cell.length_b   1.000
_cell.length_c   1.000
_cell.angle_alpha   90.00
_cell.angle_beta   90.00
_cell.angle_gamma   90.00
#
_symmetry.space_group_name_H-M   'P 1'
#
loop_
_entity.id
_entity.type
_entity.pdbx_description
1 polymer ?
#
loop_
_entity_poly.entity_id
_entity_poly.type
_entity_poly.pdbx_seq_one_letter_code
_entity_poly.pdbx_strand_id
1 'polypeptide(L)'
;MASLKIKYAAIIISSLIAGGLISVTAWQFVNSSHKTVQTEQKAPEKKVLFWYDPMKPDTKFDKPGKSPFMDMDLVPKYADESDEKSNGGIRIDPTQVQNLGLKTQKVTRGMLNYSQTIPANVSYNEYQFVIVQARSDGFVEKVYPLTIGDHVKKGTPLIDITIPEWVEAQSEFLLLSGTGGTPTQIRGVLERLRLAGMPEEDI
;
A
#
# COMPACT_ATOMS: atom_id res chain seq x y z
N MET A 1 -30.50 36.97 -18.01
CA MET A 1 -29.63 37.80 -18.87
C MET A 1 -28.53 38.41 -18.02
N ALA A 2 -27.27 37.99 -18.19
CA ALA A 2 -26.06 38.78 -17.88
C ALA A 2 -24.81 37.95 -18.26
N SER A 3 -24.45 37.96 -19.54
CA SER A 3 -23.17 37.45 -20.04
C SER A 3 -22.09 38.52 -19.84
N LEU A 4 -21.27 38.39 -18.78
CA LEU A 4 -20.09 39.24 -18.59
C LEU A 4 -18.82 38.38 -18.39
N LYS A 5 -17.99 38.37 -19.43
CA LYS A 5 -16.52 38.56 -19.40
C LYS A 5 -15.62 37.33 -19.10
N ILE A 6 -15.64 36.37 -20.01
CA ILE A 6 -14.53 35.39 -20.23
C ILE A 6 -13.20 36.07 -20.62
N LYS A 7 -13.24 37.34 -21.08
CA LYS A 7 -12.05 38.07 -21.59
C LYS A 7 -11.00 38.44 -20.53
N TYR A 8 -11.35 38.53 -19.24
CA TYR A 8 -10.41 38.98 -18.20
C TYR A 8 -9.77 37.84 -17.38
N ALA A 9 -10.26 36.61 -17.50
CA ALA A 9 -9.73 35.47 -16.76
C ALA A 9 -8.28 35.13 -17.18
N ALA A 10 -7.96 35.24 -18.47
CA ALA A 10 -6.62 34.94 -18.99
C ALA A 10 -5.54 35.92 -18.48
N ILE A 11 -5.89 37.21 -18.30
CA ILE A 11 -4.95 38.25 -17.83
C ILE A 11 -4.63 38.07 -16.34
N ILE A 12 -5.60 37.61 -15.54
CA ILE A 12 -5.41 37.36 -14.11
C ILE A 12 -4.49 36.15 -13.90
N ILE A 13 -4.65 35.09 -14.70
CA ILE A 13 -3.82 33.88 -14.60
C ILE A 13 -2.38 34.18 -15.05
N SER A 14 -2.15 34.99 -16.10
CA SER A 14 -0.79 35.34 -16.52
C SER A 14 -0.05 36.23 -15.52
N SER A 15 -0.76 37.14 -14.83
CA SER A 15 -0.19 37.98 -13.78
C SER A 15 0.28 37.16 -12.57
N LEU A 16 -0.43 36.09 -12.22
CA LEU A 16 -0.08 35.24 -11.07
C LEU A 16 1.20 34.43 -11.33
N ILE A 17 1.39 33.95 -12.56
CA ILE A 17 2.57 33.16 -12.95
C ILE A 17 3.83 34.05 -13.03
N ALA A 18 3.69 35.26 -13.57
CA ALA A 18 4.81 36.22 -13.65
C ALA A 18 5.28 36.68 -12.25
N GLY A 19 4.34 36.94 -11.32
CA GLY A 19 4.67 37.31 -9.94
C GLY A 19 5.40 36.20 -9.19
N GLY A 20 5.02 34.94 -9.41
CA GLY A 20 5.68 33.78 -8.81
C GLY A 20 7.16 33.65 -9.21
N LEU A 21 7.47 33.80 -10.50
CA LEU A 21 8.85 33.65 -11.01
C LEU A 21 9.81 34.76 -10.54
N ILE A 22 9.32 35.99 -10.36
CA ILE A 22 10.14 37.10 -9.86
C ILE A 22 10.46 36.91 -8.37
N SER A 23 9.52 36.37 -7.59
CA SER A 23 9.73 36.12 -6.16
C SER A 23 10.79 35.05 -5.88
N VAL A 24 10.83 33.99 -6.70
CA VAL A 24 11.77 32.87 -6.53
C VAL A 24 13.20 33.26 -6.90
N THR A 25 13.36 34.08 -7.95
CA THR A 25 14.70 34.54 -8.37
C THR A 25 15.29 35.57 -7.41
N ALA A 26 14.47 36.45 -6.83
CA ALA A 26 14.91 37.41 -5.80
C ALA A 26 15.37 36.71 -4.51
N TRP A 27 14.73 35.60 -4.12
CA TRP A 27 15.09 34.87 -2.90
C TRP A 27 16.45 34.15 -3.00
N GLN A 28 16.79 33.64 -4.19
CA GLN A 28 18.09 32.99 -4.45
C GLN A 28 19.27 33.98 -4.44
N PHE A 29 19.03 35.22 -4.86
CA PHE A 29 20.07 36.25 -4.91
C PHE A 29 20.40 36.84 -3.54
N VAL A 30 19.40 36.96 -2.66
CA VAL A 30 19.59 37.50 -1.29
C VAL A 30 20.29 36.52 -0.35
N ASN A 31 20.10 35.20 -0.53
CA ASN A 31 20.75 34.18 0.31
C ASN A 31 22.18 33.80 -0.11
N SER A 32 22.70 34.34 -1.22
CA SER A 32 24.05 33.99 -1.73
C SER A 32 25.18 34.90 -1.21
N SER A 33 24.91 35.81 -0.26
CA SER A 33 25.87 36.83 0.21
C SER A 33 26.52 36.57 1.59
N HIS A 34 26.63 35.32 2.04
CA HIS A 34 27.53 34.98 3.16
C HIS A 34 28.82 34.31 2.66
N LYS A 35 29.75 35.16 2.17
CA LYS A 35 31.14 34.80 1.92
C LYS A 35 31.95 35.08 3.18
N THR A 36 32.30 34.02 3.91
CA THR A 36 33.14 34.06 5.11
C THR A 36 34.58 34.46 4.74
N VAL A 37 35.05 35.55 5.33
CA VAL A 37 36.42 36.04 5.28
C VAL A 37 37.33 35.08 6.05
N GLN A 38 38.32 34.50 5.38
CA GLN A 38 39.39 33.75 6.05
C GLN A 38 40.42 34.74 6.59
N THR A 39 40.49 34.86 7.91
CA THR A 39 41.62 35.48 8.61
C THR A 39 42.58 34.36 9.00
N GLU A 40 43.77 34.35 8.41
CA GLU A 40 44.91 33.56 8.87
C GLU A 40 45.27 33.97 10.30
N GLN A 41 44.78 33.21 11.29
CA GLN A 41 45.30 33.24 12.64
C GLN A 41 46.47 32.25 12.73
N LYS A 42 47.67 32.83 12.78
CA LYS A 42 48.92 32.24 13.23
C LYS A 42 48.65 31.25 14.39
N ALA A 43 49.05 29.99 14.21
CA ALA A 43 48.84 28.94 15.19
C ALA A 43 49.33 29.39 16.58
N PRO A 44 48.51 29.29 17.65
CA PRO A 44 49.02 29.45 18.99
C PRO A 44 50.09 28.37 19.21
N GLU A 45 51.25 28.76 19.72
CA GLU A 45 52.33 27.84 20.05
C GLU A 45 51.76 26.72 20.91
N LYS A 46 51.73 25.50 20.34
CA LYS A 46 51.15 24.34 20.99
C LYS A 46 51.88 24.10 22.32
N LYS A 47 51.14 24.06 23.42
CA LYS A 47 51.70 23.79 24.75
C LYS A 47 52.15 22.33 24.81
N VAL A 48 53.47 22.12 24.82
CA VAL A 48 54.08 20.80 24.99
C VAL A 48 53.80 20.30 26.41
N LEU A 49 53.21 19.11 26.54
CA LEU A 49 52.94 18.49 27.84
C LEU A 49 54.22 17.88 28.44
N PHE A 50 54.93 17.10 27.63
CA PHE A 50 56.21 16.49 27.99
C PHE A 50 56.97 16.08 26.71
N TRP A 51 58.28 15.97 26.85
CA TRP A 51 59.23 15.51 25.85
C TRP A 51 59.57 14.04 26.14
N TYR A 52 59.69 13.20 25.12
CA TYR A 52 60.02 11.78 25.31
C TYR A 52 61.00 11.29 24.25
N ASP A 53 61.71 10.20 24.58
CA ASP A 53 62.62 9.51 23.67
C ASP A 53 61.82 8.47 22.85
N PRO A 54 61.83 8.53 21.50
CA PRO A 54 61.08 7.59 20.66
C PRO A 54 61.39 6.11 20.92
N MET A 55 62.59 5.79 21.43
CA MET A 55 63.03 4.42 21.71
C MET A 55 62.70 3.95 23.14
N LYS A 56 62.45 4.87 24.07
CA LYS A 56 61.95 4.57 25.43
C LYS A 56 60.82 5.53 25.81
N PRO A 57 59.60 5.27 25.30
CA PRO A 57 58.46 6.15 25.50
C PRO A 57 57.94 6.21 26.95
N ASP A 58 58.39 5.31 27.84
CA ASP A 58 57.96 5.26 29.24
C ASP A 58 58.50 6.42 30.10
N THR A 59 59.60 7.05 29.69
CA THR A 59 60.24 8.16 30.42
C THR A 59 59.85 9.52 29.84
N LYS A 60 59.26 10.36 30.68
CA LYS A 60 58.74 11.70 30.33
C LYS A 60 59.67 12.78 30.90
N PHE A 61 60.01 13.78 30.08
CA PHE A 61 60.89 14.89 30.44
C PHE A 61 60.19 16.24 30.24
N ASP A 62 60.36 17.17 31.17
CA ASP A 62 59.64 18.46 31.13
C ASP A 62 60.35 19.55 30.30
N LYS A 63 61.58 19.30 29.83
CA LYS A 63 62.40 20.27 29.10
C LYS A 63 62.94 19.69 27.80
N PRO A 64 63.07 20.50 26.73
CA PRO A 64 63.78 20.10 25.53
C PRO A 64 65.26 19.86 25.86
N GLY A 65 65.82 18.77 25.36
CA GLY A 65 67.22 18.41 25.58
C GLY A 65 67.56 17.05 25.01
N LYS A 66 68.83 16.66 25.17
CA LYS A 66 69.31 15.32 24.82
C LYS A 66 68.90 14.30 25.89
N SER A 67 68.47 13.13 25.46
CA SER A 67 68.05 12.03 26.33
C SER A 67 69.24 11.53 27.16
N PRO A 68 69.08 11.32 28.50
CA PRO A 68 70.15 10.83 29.36
C PRO A 68 70.54 9.37 29.09
N PHE A 69 69.73 8.65 28.31
CA PHE A 69 69.92 7.23 28.03
C PHE A 69 70.61 6.97 26.69
N MET A 70 70.40 7.88 25.74
CA MET A 70 70.93 7.86 24.38
C MET A 70 71.05 9.32 23.96
N ASP A 71 72.20 9.76 23.47
CA ASP A 71 72.57 11.19 23.29
C ASP A 71 71.84 11.90 22.12
N MET A 72 70.53 11.64 21.98
CA MET A 72 69.59 12.06 20.94
C MET A 72 68.56 13.07 21.47
N ASP A 73 68.04 13.92 20.58
CA ASP A 73 67.10 14.97 20.95
C ASP A 73 65.70 14.42 21.26
N LEU A 74 65.13 14.84 22.39
CA LEU A 74 63.78 14.46 22.81
C LEU A 74 62.72 15.10 21.89
N VAL A 75 61.57 14.43 21.73
CA VAL A 75 60.46 14.87 20.86
C VAL A 75 59.26 15.35 21.69
N PRO A 76 58.60 16.48 21.36
CA PRO A 76 57.51 17.03 22.16
C PRO A 76 56.16 16.34 21.87
N LYS A 77 55.41 15.96 22.93
CA LYS A 77 54.02 15.49 22.83
C LYS A 77 53.03 16.60 23.23
N TYR A 78 51.98 16.79 22.42
CA TYR A 78 50.98 17.87 22.57
C TYR A 78 49.67 17.36 23.19
N ALA A 79 48.94 18.26 23.87
CA ALA A 79 47.74 17.96 24.67
C ALA A 79 46.45 17.63 23.90
N ASP A 80 46.40 17.84 22.59
CA ASP A 80 45.16 17.69 21.81
C ASP A 80 44.74 16.22 21.55
N GLU A 81 45.49 15.24 22.06
CA GLU A 81 45.23 13.82 21.79
C GLU A 81 44.42 13.11 22.88
N SER A 82 44.28 13.72 24.06
CA SER A 82 43.55 13.09 25.17
C SER A 82 42.85 14.14 26.03
N ASP A 83 41.53 14.13 25.88
CA ASP A 83 40.50 14.59 26.81
C ASP A 83 39.76 15.90 26.53
N GLU A 84 38.48 15.82 26.88
CA GLU A 84 37.49 16.89 27.01
C GLU A 84 36.57 17.16 25.81
N LYS A 85 35.57 16.29 25.65
CA LYS A 85 34.26 16.54 26.28
C LYS A 85 33.36 15.30 26.21
N SER A 86 33.11 14.73 27.39
CA SER A 86 31.90 14.00 27.78
C SER A 86 30.83 13.84 26.71
N ASN A 87 30.84 12.71 26.02
CA ASN A 87 29.69 12.24 25.26
C ASN A 87 29.69 10.71 25.37
N GLY A 88 28.56 10.11 25.75
CA GLY A 88 28.45 8.68 26.08
C GLY A 88 28.65 7.71 24.91
N GLY A 89 29.77 7.81 24.19
CA GLY A 89 30.12 7.01 23.02
C GLY A 89 31.62 6.71 22.93
N ILE A 90 31.96 5.69 22.15
CA ILE A 90 33.33 5.24 21.88
C ILE A 90 33.75 5.76 20.51
N ARG A 91 34.96 6.29 20.40
CA ARG A 91 35.55 6.73 19.13
C ARG A 91 36.43 5.61 18.56
N ILE A 92 36.25 5.33 17.27
CA ILE A 92 37.01 4.30 16.53
C ILE A 92 37.67 4.98 15.32
N ASP A 93 38.83 4.47 14.90
CA ASP A 93 39.56 4.97 13.73
C ASP A 93 38.71 4.85 12.44
N PRO A 94 38.48 5.94 11.69
CA PRO A 94 37.73 5.91 10.44
C PRO A 94 38.25 4.92 9.39
N THR A 95 39.56 4.68 9.34
CA THR A 95 40.16 3.72 8.41
C THR A 95 39.75 2.28 8.74
N GLN A 96 39.64 1.96 10.03
CA GLN A 96 39.16 0.66 10.49
C GLN A 96 37.67 0.48 10.19
N VAL A 97 36.85 1.52 10.39
CA VAL A 97 35.42 1.49 10.07
C VAL A 97 35.18 1.30 8.58
N GLN A 98 35.99 1.96 7.74
CA GLN A 98 35.90 1.86 6.28
C GLN A 98 36.37 0.50 5.76
N ASN A 99 37.49 -0.02 6.27
CA ASN A 99 37.99 -1.35 5.91
C ASN A 99 37.05 -2.47 6.35
N LEU A 100 36.33 -2.30 7.48
CA LEU A 100 35.31 -3.24 7.95
C LEU A 100 34.01 -3.18 7.11
N GLY A 101 33.80 -2.13 6.33
CA GLY A 101 32.61 -1.96 5.51
C GLY A 101 31.34 -1.71 6.33
N LEU A 102 31.46 -0.94 7.42
CA LEU A 102 30.35 -0.69 8.34
C LEU A 102 29.14 -0.06 7.61
N LYS A 103 27.96 -0.69 7.76
CA LYS A 103 26.69 -0.18 7.21
C LYS A 103 25.80 0.35 8.33
N THR A 104 25.16 1.48 8.09
CA THR A 104 24.21 2.09 9.02
C THR A 104 22.88 2.33 8.33
N GLN A 105 21.80 2.30 9.11
CA GLN A 105 20.45 2.62 8.63
C GLN A 105 19.84 3.63 9.60
N LYS A 106 19.26 4.71 9.08
CA LYS A 106 18.60 5.73 9.91
C LYS A 106 17.33 5.13 10.51
N VAL A 107 17.15 5.30 11.82
CA VAL A 107 15.92 4.87 12.51
C VAL A 107 14.75 5.67 11.96
N THR A 108 13.71 4.97 11.55
CA THR A 108 12.44 5.54 11.12
C THR A 108 11.32 5.00 12.00
N ARG A 109 10.27 5.79 12.17
CA ARG A 109 9.04 5.37 12.84
C ARG A 109 8.01 5.04 11.75
N GLY A 110 7.36 3.89 11.86
CA GLY A 110 6.36 3.44 10.91
C GLY A 110 5.62 2.22 11.44
N MET A 111 4.68 1.72 10.64
CA MET A 111 3.98 0.48 10.94
C MET A 111 4.80 -0.72 10.44
N LEU A 112 4.95 -1.73 11.28
CA LEU A 112 5.61 -2.98 10.90
C LEU A 112 4.59 -3.87 10.17
N ASN A 113 4.85 -4.16 8.90
CA ASN A 113 3.98 -5.01 8.09
C ASN A 113 4.36 -6.47 8.33
N TYR A 114 3.42 -7.25 8.89
CA TYR A 114 3.56 -8.70 9.00
C TYR A 114 3.08 -9.35 7.70
N SER A 115 3.85 -10.34 7.22
CA SER A 115 3.51 -11.11 6.03
C SER A 115 3.56 -12.60 6.36
N GLN A 116 2.48 -13.32 6.04
CA GLN A 116 2.36 -14.76 6.22
C GLN A 116 1.63 -15.38 5.03
N THR A 117 2.08 -16.56 4.61
CA THR A 117 1.41 -17.36 3.57
C THR A 117 0.61 -18.48 4.24
N ILE A 118 -0.68 -18.59 3.91
CA ILE A 118 -1.61 -19.55 4.52
C ILE A 118 -2.25 -20.38 3.39
N PRO A 119 -2.27 -21.72 3.48
CA PRO A 119 -2.97 -22.56 2.51
C PRO A 119 -4.49 -22.42 2.66
N ALA A 120 -5.21 -22.48 1.54
CA ALA A 120 -6.67 -22.42 1.49
C ALA A 120 -7.22 -23.37 0.42
N ASN A 121 -8.51 -23.71 0.55
CA ASN A 121 -9.21 -24.58 -0.40
C ASN A 121 -10.01 -23.76 -1.41
N VAL A 122 -10.08 -24.26 -2.64
CA VAL A 122 -11.02 -23.76 -3.65
C VAL A 122 -12.33 -24.54 -3.49
N SER A 123 -13.41 -23.84 -3.16
CA SER A 123 -14.75 -24.41 -2.97
C SER A 123 -15.72 -23.88 -4.03
N TYR A 124 -16.87 -24.53 -4.13
CA TYR A 124 -17.99 -23.99 -4.91
C TYR A 124 -18.50 -22.69 -4.29
N ASN A 125 -19.08 -21.84 -5.13
CA ASN A 125 -19.70 -20.60 -4.68
C ASN A 125 -21.09 -20.89 -4.11
N GLU A 126 -21.23 -20.81 -2.79
CA GLU A 126 -22.49 -21.06 -2.08
C GLU A 126 -23.58 -20.01 -2.41
N TYR A 127 -23.19 -18.84 -2.94
CA TYR A 127 -24.15 -17.85 -3.43
C TYR A 127 -24.73 -18.20 -4.81
N GLN A 128 -24.11 -19.12 -5.54
CA GLN A 128 -24.58 -19.63 -6.84
C GLN A 128 -25.06 -21.07 -6.71
N PHE A 129 -25.89 -21.31 -5.69
CA PHE A 129 -26.39 -22.63 -5.35
C PHE A 129 -27.89 -22.75 -5.68
N VAL A 130 -28.27 -23.79 -6.42
CA VAL A 130 -29.66 -24.02 -6.85
C VAL A 130 -30.02 -25.48 -6.61
N ILE A 131 -31.11 -25.72 -5.90
CA ILE A 131 -31.75 -27.03 -5.78
C ILE A 131 -33.05 -26.98 -6.56
N VAL A 132 -33.14 -27.77 -7.63
CA VAL A 132 -34.37 -27.89 -8.43
C VAL A 132 -35.32 -28.87 -7.75
N GLN A 133 -36.56 -28.44 -7.53
CA GLN A 133 -37.63 -29.25 -6.94
C GLN A 133 -38.88 -29.13 -7.82
N ALA A 134 -39.61 -30.23 -7.96
CA ALA A 134 -40.93 -30.20 -8.60
C ALA A 134 -41.89 -29.33 -7.77
N ARG A 135 -42.75 -28.56 -8.44
CA ARG A 135 -43.73 -27.67 -7.78
C ARG A 135 -44.98 -28.42 -7.31
N SER A 136 -45.26 -29.56 -7.91
CA SER A 136 -46.42 -30.41 -7.68
C SER A 136 -46.04 -31.87 -7.97
N ASP A 137 -46.84 -32.80 -7.47
CA ASP A 137 -46.66 -34.23 -7.64
C ASP A 137 -46.95 -34.66 -9.09
N GLY A 138 -46.20 -35.64 -9.57
CA GLY A 138 -46.28 -36.13 -10.93
C GLY A 138 -45.45 -37.38 -11.16
N PHE A 139 -45.34 -37.79 -12.42
CA PHE A 139 -44.50 -38.91 -12.82
C PHE A 139 -43.47 -38.49 -13.86
N VAL A 140 -42.26 -39.04 -13.74
CA VAL A 140 -41.16 -38.79 -14.68
C VAL A 140 -41.44 -39.52 -15.98
N GLU A 141 -41.42 -38.79 -17.09
CA GLU A 141 -41.56 -39.37 -18.43
C GLU A 141 -40.21 -39.63 -19.07
N LYS A 142 -39.27 -38.72 -18.86
CA LYS A 142 -37.94 -38.76 -19.47
C LYS A 142 -36.89 -38.16 -18.56
N VAL A 143 -35.73 -38.79 -18.55
CA VAL A 143 -34.53 -38.28 -17.87
C VAL A 143 -33.47 -38.03 -18.93
N TYR A 144 -32.90 -36.83 -18.94
CA TYR A 144 -31.83 -36.48 -19.87
C TYR A 144 -30.51 -37.12 -19.45
N PRO A 145 -29.52 -37.30 -20.36
CA PRO A 145 -28.25 -37.96 -20.06
C PRO A 145 -27.35 -37.07 -19.18
N LEU A 146 -27.65 -36.99 -17.89
CA LEU A 146 -26.97 -36.17 -16.89
C LEU A 146 -26.67 -37.01 -15.66
N THR A 147 -25.49 -36.82 -15.08
CA THR A 147 -25.08 -37.45 -13.83
C THR A 147 -24.40 -36.45 -12.89
N ILE A 148 -24.22 -36.86 -11.63
CA ILE A 148 -23.58 -36.05 -10.61
C ILE A 148 -22.13 -35.78 -11.03
N GLY A 149 -21.77 -34.49 -11.10
CA GLY A 149 -20.44 -34.02 -11.53
C GLY A 149 -20.44 -33.37 -12.91
N ASP A 150 -21.51 -33.53 -13.70
CA ASP A 150 -21.62 -32.86 -14.99
C ASP A 150 -21.80 -31.36 -14.83
N HIS A 151 -21.16 -30.59 -15.72
CA HIS A 151 -21.36 -29.16 -15.80
C HIS A 151 -22.53 -28.83 -16.74
N VAL A 152 -23.56 -28.19 -16.20
CA VAL A 152 -24.75 -27.78 -16.96
C VAL A 152 -24.84 -26.25 -17.04
N LYS A 153 -25.45 -25.76 -18.12
CA LYS A 153 -25.70 -24.33 -18.31
C LYS A 153 -27.15 -24.02 -17.93
N LYS A 154 -27.45 -22.75 -17.67
CA LYS A 154 -28.84 -22.30 -17.49
C LYS A 154 -29.67 -22.69 -18.73
N GLY A 155 -30.81 -23.36 -18.51
CA GLY A 155 -31.70 -23.84 -19.57
C GLY A 155 -31.39 -25.26 -20.08
N THR A 156 -30.37 -25.95 -19.54
CA THR A 156 -30.18 -27.37 -19.83
C THR A 156 -31.36 -28.17 -19.28
N PRO A 157 -32.08 -28.96 -20.12
CA PRO A 157 -33.19 -29.78 -19.65
C PRO A 157 -32.69 -30.92 -18.77
N LEU A 158 -33.34 -31.12 -17.63
CA LEU A 158 -32.96 -32.14 -16.64
C LEU A 158 -33.83 -33.39 -16.77
N ILE A 159 -35.14 -33.20 -16.66
CA ILE A 159 -36.17 -34.24 -16.68
C ILE A 159 -37.46 -33.65 -17.25
N ASP A 160 -38.26 -34.51 -17.86
CA ASP A 160 -39.65 -34.21 -18.23
C ASP A 160 -40.57 -34.92 -17.23
N ILE A 161 -41.50 -34.19 -16.61
CA ILE A 161 -42.47 -34.69 -15.64
C ILE A 161 -43.87 -34.28 -16.07
N THR A 162 -44.83 -35.21 -15.98
CA THR A 162 -46.26 -34.90 -16.14
C THR A 162 -46.91 -34.64 -14.80
N ILE A 163 -47.54 -33.47 -14.69
CA ILE A 163 -48.18 -32.96 -13.46
C ILE A 163 -49.70 -32.85 -13.71
N PRO A 164 -50.51 -33.78 -13.16
CA PRO A 164 -51.96 -33.76 -13.38
C PRO A 164 -52.70 -32.72 -12.53
N GLU A 165 -52.10 -32.17 -11.48
CA GLU A 165 -52.79 -31.27 -10.54
C GLU A 165 -53.36 -30.00 -11.22
N TRP A 166 -52.70 -29.48 -12.25
CA TRP A 166 -53.08 -28.21 -12.88
C TRP A 166 -54.15 -28.34 -13.97
N VAL A 167 -54.46 -29.56 -14.42
CA VAL A 167 -55.32 -29.77 -15.61
C VAL A 167 -56.75 -29.30 -15.39
N GLU A 168 -57.28 -29.42 -14.17
CA GLU A 168 -58.64 -28.99 -13.83
C GLU A 168 -58.77 -27.47 -14.01
N ALA A 169 -57.88 -26.69 -13.38
CA ALA A 169 -57.88 -25.23 -13.47
C ALA A 169 -57.56 -24.72 -14.89
N GLN A 170 -56.69 -25.41 -15.64
CA GLN A 170 -56.44 -25.11 -17.05
C GLN A 170 -57.68 -25.33 -17.92
N SER A 171 -58.40 -26.44 -17.71
CA SER A 171 -59.63 -26.72 -18.45
C SER A 171 -60.72 -25.69 -18.16
N GLU A 172 -60.83 -25.23 -16.92
CA GLU A 172 -61.74 -24.15 -16.51
C GLU A 172 -61.37 -22.82 -17.18
N PHE A 173 -60.08 -22.49 -17.23
CA PHE A 173 -59.59 -21.29 -17.93
C PHE A 173 -59.92 -21.31 -19.43
N LEU A 174 -59.69 -22.45 -20.10
CA LEU A 174 -60.01 -22.62 -21.52
C LEU A 174 -61.51 -22.51 -21.78
N LEU A 175 -62.34 -23.10 -20.91
CA LEU A 175 -63.80 -22.98 -20.98
C LEU A 175 -64.24 -21.53 -20.86
N LEU A 176 -63.79 -20.81 -19.82
CA LEU A 176 -64.13 -19.41 -19.61
C LEU A 176 -63.66 -18.52 -20.77
N SER A 177 -62.49 -18.82 -21.34
CA SER A 177 -61.99 -18.11 -22.51
C SER A 177 -62.84 -18.36 -23.76
N GLY A 178 -63.33 -19.59 -23.94
CA GLY A 178 -64.21 -19.96 -25.06
C GLY A 178 -65.63 -19.41 -24.94
N THR A 179 -66.19 -19.31 -23.73
CA THR A 179 -67.58 -18.87 -23.50
C THR A 179 -67.72 -17.36 -23.26
N GLY A 180 -66.64 -16.58 -23.34
CA GLY A 180 -66.66 -15.13 -23.15
C GLY A 180 -66.73 -14.68 -21.68
N GLY A 181 -66.01 -15.37 -20.79
CA GLY A 181 -65.88 -15.02 -19.39
C GLY A 181 -65.33 -13.61 -19.17
N THR A 182 -65.70 -12.99 -18.04
CA THR A 182 -65.25 -11.64 -17.70
C THR A 182 -63.73 -11.62 -17.49
N PRO A 183 -63.00 -10.58 -17.89
CA PRO A 183 -61.55 -10.49 -17.67
C PRO A 183 -61.09 -10.62 -16.20
N THR A 184 -61.98 -10.39 -15.24
CA THR A 184 -61.73 -10.61 -13.81
C THR A 184 -61.79 -12.09 -13.43
N GLN A 185 -62.71 -12.85 -14.03
CA GLN A 185 -62.84 -14.30 -13.82
C GLN A 185 -61.62 -15.02 -14.38
N ILE A 186 -61.22 -14.68 -15.62
CA ILE A 186 -60.04 -15.23 -16.28
C ILE A 186 -58.78 -15.01 -15.44
N ARG A 187 -58.55 -13.77 -14.97
CA ARG A 187 -57.43 -13.46 -14.08
C ARG A 187 -57.50 -14.22 -12.75
N GLY A 188 -58.69 -14.42 -12.20
CA GLY A 188 -58.87 -15.24 -11.00
C GLY A 188 -58.41 -16.69 -11.18
N VAL A 189 -58.67 -17.29 -12.35
CA VAL A 189 -58.20 -18.66 -12.65
C VAL A 189 -56.68 -18.70 -12.84
N LEU A 190 -56.10 -17.71 -13.53
CA LEU A 190 -54.64 -17.61 -13.69
C LEU A 190 -53.92 -17.47 -12.35
N GLU A 191 -54.43 -16.67 -11.42
CA GLU A 191 -53.86 -16.58 -10.07
C GLU A 191 -53.99 -17.91 -9.30
N ARG A 192 -55.09 -18.66 -9.48
CA ARG A 192 -55.19 -20.02 -8.89
C ARG A 192 -54.10 -20.94 -9.43
N LEU A 193 -53.80 -20.93 -10.73
CA LEU A 193 -52.72 -21.71 -11.33
C LEU A 193 -51.35 -21.30 -10.77
N ARG A 194 -51.08 -19.99 -10.68
CA ARG A 194 -49.82 -19.47 -10.12
C ARG A 194 -49.65 -19.86 -8.64
N LEU A 195 -50.72 -19.78 -7.85
CA LEU A 195 -50.71 -20.19 -6.44
C LEU A 195 -50.63 -21.72 -6.25
N ALA A 196 -51.12 -22.49 -7.22
CA ALA A 196 -50.94 -23.94 -7.29
C ALA A 196 -49.51 -24.35 -7.73
N GLY A 197 -48.62 -23.37 -7.97
CA GLY A 197 -47.21 -23.61 -8.26
C GLY A 197 -46.88 -23.81 -9.73
N MET A 198 -47.83 -23.59 -10.65
CA MET A 198 -47.56 -23.63 -12.09
C MET A 198 -46.57 -22.51 -12.47
N PRO A 199 -45.44 -22.81 -13.12
CA PRO A 199 -44.46 -21.79 -13.51
C PRO A 199 -45.05 -20.73 -14.42
N GLU A 200 -44.66 -19.46 -14.24
CA GLU A 200 -45.18 -18.34 -15.06
C GLU A 200 -44.83 -18.46 -16.54
N GLU A 201 -43.78 -19.20 -16.89
CA GLU A 201 -43.41 -19.47 -18.28
C GLU A 201 -44.32 -20.51 -18.95
N ASP A 202 -45.02 -21.33 -18.15
CA ASP A 202 -45.91 -22.40 -18.62
C ASP A 202 -47.39 -21.98 -18.66
N ILE A 203 -47.76 -20.88 -17.99
CA ILE A 203 -49.12 -20.30 -17.94
C ILE A 203 -49.41 -19.49 -19.21
#